data_AF-A0A961LIF0-F1
#
_entry.id   AF-A0A961LIF0-F1
#
_cell.length_a   1.000
_cell.length_b   1.000
_cell.length_c   1.000
_cell.angle_alpha   90.00
_cell.angle_beta   90.00
_cell.angle_gamma   90.00
#
_symmetry.space_group_name_H-M   'P 1'
#
loop_
_entity.id
_entity.type
_entity.pdbx_description
1 polymer ?
#
loop_
_entity_poly.entity_id
_entity_poly.type
_entity_poly.pdbx_seq_one_letter_code
_entity_poly.pdbx_strand_id
1 'polypeptide(L)'
;MDQLNASETYSPYRMFTAARWSEFRADTPLTLTADEVERLRSMDDPIDLDEVRRIYLALSRLLSSHVEASQLLFAQRKHFLNVDDAVKTPFIIGIAGSVAVGKSTTARIIKELMARWPSSPKVDLVTTDGFLLPNAELRRQNMMDRKGFPESYDVGALLRFLSDIKSGRSNVQAPLYSHLTYDVLEGRFQIVDRPDILIFEGINVLQTRDLPGDGTAVPFVSDFFDFSI
;
A
#
# COMPACT_ATOMS: atom_id res chain seq x y z
N MET A 1 -7.81 -15.34 -17.71
CA MET A 1 -7.10 -16.17 -16.72
C MET A 1 -6.30 -17.15 -17.54
N ASP A 2 -5.09 -16.78 -17.92
CA ASP A 2 -4.35 -17.55 -18.93
C ASP A 2 -3.63 -18.71 -18.25
N GLN A 3 -4.18 -19.90 -18.44
CA GLN A 3 -3.62 -21.16 -17.96
C GLN A 3 -2.67 -21.75 -19.00
N LEU A 4 -1.42 -21.96 -18.61
CA LEU A 4 -0.50 -22.89 -19.27
C LEU A 4 0.24 -23.67 -18.18
N ASN A 5 -0.45 -24.62 -17.56
CA ASN A 5 0.10 -25.92 -17.13
C ASN A 5 -0.98 -26.78 -16.45
N ALA A 6 -1.09 -28.03 -16.89
CA ALA A 6 -2.14 -28.98 -16.52
C ALA A 6 -1.71 -29.97 -15.41
N SER A 7 -0.75 -29.59 -14.56
CA SER A 7 -0.29 -30.46 -13.48
C SER A 7 0.11 -29.65 -12.25
N GLU A 8 -0.86 -29.28 -11.42
CA GLU A 8 -0.75 -29.13 -9.96
C GLU A 8 -2.11 -28.66 -9.42
N THR A 9 -2.43 -29.09 -8.20
CA THR A 9 -3.61 -28.76 -7.40
C THR A 9 -4.13 -27.34 -7.68
N TYR A 10 -5.40 -27.21 -8.09
CA TYR A 10 -6.03 -25.93 -8.45
C TYR A 10 -5.88 -24.88 -7.33
N SER A 11 -4.84 -24.05 -7.42
CA SER A 11 -4.61 -22.91 -6.55
C SER A 11 -4.87 -21.64 -7.35
N PRO A 12 -5.57 -20.64 -6.78
CA PRO A 12 -5.68 -19.32 -7.41
C PRO A 12 -4.32 -18.59 -7.45
N TYR A 13 -3.32 -19.12 -6.73
CA TYR A 13 -1.97 -18.55 -6.64
C TYR A 13 -0.96 -19.34 -7.47
N ARG A 14 -0.05 -18.60 -8.11
CA ARG A 14 1.18 -19.17 -8.68
C ARG A 14 2.27 -19.14 -7.62
N MET A 15 2.94 -20.27 -7.42
CA MET A 15 4.03 -20.40 -6.46
C MET A 15 5.37 -20.37 -7.17
N PHE A 16 6.31 -19.62 -6.61
CA PHE A 16 7.67 -19.49 -7.13
C PHE A 16 8.68 -19.61 -6.01
N THR A 17 9.80 -20.28 -6.26
CA THR A 17 10.96 -20.21 -5.37
C THR A 17 11.63 -18.85 -5.51
N ALA A 18 12.37 -18.39 -4.49
CA ALA A 18 13.11 -17.13 -4.56
C ALA A 18 14.10 -17.08 -5.74
N ALA A 19 14.74 -18.21 -6.07
CA ALA A 19 15.61 -18.33 -7.23
C ALA A 19 14.84 -18.04 -8.53
N ARG A 20 13.71 -18.74 -8.76
CA ARG A 20 12.89 -18.53 -9.95
C ARG A 20 12.28 -17.13 -10.01
N TRP A 21 11.84 -16.60 -8.88
CA TRP A 21 11.28 -15.26 -8.78
C TRP A 21 12.29 -14.18 -9.21
N SER A 22 13.55 -14.32 -8.78
CA SER A 22 14.61 -13.35 -9.09
C SER A 22 14.89 -13.20 -10.59
N GLU A 23 14.60 -14.22 -11.39
CA GLU A 23 14.77 -14.20 -12.85
C GLU A 23 13.76 -13.24 -13.52
N PHE A 24 12.60 -12.99 -12.91
CA PHE A 24 11.57 -12.09 -13.46
C PHE A 24 11.99 -10.62 -13.44
N ARG A 25 13.09 -10.27 -12.75
CA ARG A 25 13.68 -8.93 -12.86
C ARG A 25 14.11 -8.60 -14.30
N ALA A 26 14.45 -9.62 -15.10
CA ALA A 26 15.12 -9.50 -16.40
C ALA A 26 16.24 -8.45 -16.37
N ASP A 27 16.15 -7.41 -17.20
CA ASP A 27 17.17 -6.37 -17.34
C ASP A 27 16.92 -5.14 -16.45
N THR A 28 16.00 -5.23 -15.48
CA THR A 28 15.73 -4.13 -14.55
C THR A 28 17.00 -3.84 -13.74
N PRO A 29 17.61 -2.65 -13.88
CA PRO A 29 18.84 -2.34 -13.19
C PRO A 29 18.58 -2.19 -11.69
N LEU A 30 19.54 -2.61 -10.88
CA LEU A 30 19.54 -2.30 -9.46
C LEU A 30 19.88 -0.81 -9.28
N THR A 31 18.87 0.00 -9.00
CA THR A 31 19.01 1.46 -8.85
C THR A 31 19.28 1.90 -7.42
N LEU A 32 19.10 1.01 -6.43
CA LEU A 32 19.39 1.27 -5.02
C LEU A 32 20.84 0.89 -4.68
N THR A 33 21.49 1.74 -3.91
CA THR A 33 22.82 1.50 -3.31
C THR A 33 22.69 0.79 -1.96
N ALA A 34 23.78 0.15 -1.50
CA ALA A 34 23.79 -0.52 -0.19
C ALA A 34 23.40 0.44 0.95
N ASP A 35 23.98 1.65 0.96
CA ASP A 35 23.71 2.68 1.96
C ASP A 35 22.25 3.14 1.94
N GLU A 36 21.61 3.19 0.77
CA GLU A 36 20.18 3.50 0.67
C GLU A 36 19.34 2.39 1.29
N VAL A 37 19.64 1.13 1.01
CA VAL A 37 18.92 0.00 1.61
C VAL A 37 19.11 -0.01 3.12
N GLU A 38 20.30 0.33 3.62
CA GLU A 38 20.54 0.45 5.07
C GLU A 38 19.69 1.55 5.71
N ARG A 39 19.53 2.71 5.05
CA ARG A 39 18.66 3.80 5.55
C ARG A 39 17.16 3.47 5.53
N LEU A 40 16.73 2.60 4.61
CA LEU A 40 15.31 2.24 4.45
C LEU A 40 14.85 1.14 5.41
N ARG A 41 15.80 0.36 5.95
CA ARG A 41 15.54 -0.69 6.93
C ARG A 41 15.13 -0.12 8.28
N SER A 42 14.25 -0.84 8.97
CA SER A 42 14.04 -0.65 10.41
C SER A 42 15.20 -1.27 11.20
N MET A 43 15.34 -0.94 12.49
CA MET A 43 16.27 -1.63 13.38
C MET A 43 16.03 -3.14 13.32
N ASP A 44 17.12 -3.91 13.21
CA ASP A 44 17.14 -5.39 13.16
C ASP A 44 16.50 -6.04 11.91
N ASP A 45 16.25 -5.28 10.84
CA ASP A 45 15.73 -5.85 9.60
C ASP A 45 16.84 -6.52 8.75
N PRO A 46 16.72 -7.82 8.43
CA PRO A 46 17.75 -8.55 7.69
C PRO A 46 17.80 -8.22 6.19
N ILE A 47 16.88 -7.42 5.63
CA ILE A 47 16.78 -7.18 4.18
C ILE A 47 18.02 -6.50 3.63
N ASP A 48 18.91 -7.22 2.95
CA ASP A 48 20.11 -6.63 2.34
C ASP A 48 19.95 -6.26 0.85
N LEU A 49 21.04 -5.77 0.24
CA LEU A 49 21.04 -5.43 -1.18
C LEU A 49 20.83 -6.66 -2.07
N ASP A 50 21.24 -7.83 -1.61
CA ASP A 50 21.02 -9.09 -2.33
C ASP A 50 19.55 -9.49 -2.27
N GLU A 51 18.87 -9.27 -1.14
CA GLU A 51 17.42 -9.45 -1.01
C GLU A 51 16.64 -8.50 -1.93
N VAL A 52 17.05 -7.22 -2.01
CA VAL A 52 16.50 -6.26 -2.97
C VAL A 52 16.62 -6.79 -4.41
N ARG A 53 17.80 -7.30 -4.76
CA ARG A 53 18.06 -7.86 -6.09
C ARG A 53 17.26 -9.14 -6.37
N ARG A 54 17.06 -9.98 -5.35
CA ARG A 54 16.42 -11.30 -5.46
C ARG A 54 14.90 -11.21 -5.49
N ILE A 55 14.30 -10.30 -4.71
CA ILE A 55 12.85 -10.23 -4.50
C ILE A 55 12.25 -8.94 -5.05
N TYR A 56 12.78 -7.79 -4.62
CA TYR A 56 12.08 -6.52 -4.79
C TYR A 56 12.14 -5.94 -6.20
N LEU A 57 13.20 -6.20 -6.99
CA LEU A 57 13.26 -5.75 -8.39
C LEU A 57 12.21 -6.43 -9.29
N ALA A 58 12.02 -7.74 -9.10
CA ALA A 58 10.98 -8.48 -9.84
C ALA A 58 9.58 -8.00 -9.42
N LEU A 59 9.38 -7.76 -8.12
CA LEU A 59 8.11 -7.23 -7.59
C LEU A 59 7.83 -5.81 -8.10
N SER A 60 8.79 -4.89 -8.06
CA SER A 60 8.61 -3.52 -8.54
C SER A 60 8.27 -3.48 -10.03
N ARG A 61 8.88 -4.36 -10.82
CA ARG A 61 8.56 -4.51 -12.24
C ARG A 61 7.13 -5.00 -12.46
N LEU A 62 6.70 -6.03 -11.72
CA LEU A 62 5.33 -6.53 -11.77
C LEU A 62 4.32 -5.43 -11.42
N LEU A 63 4.55 -4.72 -10.31
CA LEU A 63 3.71 -3.61 -9.88
C LEU A 63 3.66 -2.49 -10.93
N SER A 64 4.80 -2.16 -11.54
CA SER A 64 4.87 -1.15 -12.61
C SER A 64 4.04 -1.56 -13.82
N SER A 65 4.08 -2.83 -14.23
CA SER A 65 3.22 -3.34 -15.30
C SER A 65 1.72 -3.25 -14.98
N HIS A 66 1.32 -3.53 -13.73
CA HIS A 66 -0.06 -3.34 -13.29
C HIS A 66 -0.49 -1.87 -13.34
N VAL A 67 0.38 -0.96 -12.87
CA VAL A 67 0.14 0.48 -12.93
C VAL A 67 -0.05 0.91 -14.38
N GLU A 68 0.89 0.60 -15.27
CA GLU A 68 0.86 0.93 -16.70
C GLU A 68 -0.42 0.42 -17.38
N ALA A 69 -0.80 -0.84 -17.15
CA ALA A 69 -2.03 -1.41 -17.68
C ALA A 69 -3.28 -0.67 -17.21
N SER A 70 -3.32 -0.26 -15.93
CA SER A 70 -4.42 0.54 -15.38
C SER A 70 -4.50 1.93 -16.04
N GLN A 71 -3.36 2.58 -16.29
CA GLN A 71 -3.34 3.89 -16.98
C GLN A 71 -3.84 3.78 -18.43
N LEU A 72 -3.43 2.72 -19.14
CA LEU A 72 -3.87 2.47 -20.51
C LEU A 72 -5.40 2.26 -20.56
N LEU A 73 -5.92 1.43 -19.66
CA LEU A 73 -7.37 1.18 -19.57
C LEU A 73 -8.15 2.45 -19.25
N PHE A 74 -7.62 3.30 -18.36
CA PHE A 74 -8.21 4.61 -18.07
C PHE A 74 -8.26 5.50 -19.33
N ALA A 75 -7.17 5.61 -20.07
CA ALA A 75 -7.11 6.42 -21.29
C ALA A 75 -8.11 5.93 -22.35
N GLN A 76 -8.23 4.62 -22.55
CA GLN A 76 -9.20 4.03 -23.46
C GLN A 76 -10.65 4.32 -23.05
N ARG A 77 -10.98 4.17 -21.75
CA ARG A 77 -12.31 4.49 -21.23
C ARG A 77 -12.66 5.96 -21.36
N LYS A 78 -11.70 6.84 -21.05
CA LYS A 78 -11.85 8.30 -21.20
C LYS A 78 -12.24 8.67 -22.62
N HIS A 79 -11.52 8.10 -23.60
CA HIS A 79 -11.82 8.31 -25.02
C HIS A 79 -13.17 7.72 -25.43
N PHE A 80 -13.48 6.50 -25.00
CA PHE A 80 -14.74 5.82 -25.32
C PHE A 80 -15.97 6.55 -24.79
N LEU A 81 -15.90 7.07 -23.55
CA LEU A 81 -17.01 7.76 -22.90
C LEU A 81 -17.09 9.26 -23.23
N ASN A 82 -16.10 9.80 -23.97
CA ASN A 82 -15.99 11.23 -24.31
C ASN A 82 -16.02 12.15 -23.07
N VAL A 83 -15.30 11.76 -22.01
CA VAL A 83 -15.25 12.48 -20.73
C VAL A 83 -13.88 13.13 -20.57
N ASP A 84 -13.66 14.25 -21.26
CA ASP A 84 -12.35 14.91 -21.33
C ASP A 84 -11.86 15.49 -20.00
N ASP A 85 -12.78 15.74 -19.07
CA ASP A 85 -12.54 16.22 -17.71
C ASP A 85 -12.26 15.12 -16.69
N ALA A 86 -12.36 13.84 -17.09
CA ALA A 86 -12.04 12.72 -16.20
C ALA A 86 -10.60 12.84 -15.68
N VAL A 87 -10.48 12.89 -14.35
CA VAL A 87 -9.22 12.88 -13.62
C VAL A 87 -8.87 11.44 -13.28
N LYS A 88 -7.64 11.03 -13.59
CA LYS A 88 -7.16 9.71 -13.23
C LYS A 88 -7.01 9.63 -11.71
N THR A 89 -7.55 8.57 -11.14
CA THR A 89 -7.43 8.30 -9.71
C THR A 89 -6.10 7.58 -9.43
N PRO A 90 -5.48 7.79 -8.26
CA PRO A 90 -4.24 7.12 -7.90
C PRO A 90 -4.37 5.58 -7.91
N PHE A 91 -3.30 4.90 -8.32
CA PHE A 91 -3.19 3.44 -8.16
C PHE A 91 -2.78 3.15 -6.72
N ILE A 92 -3.61 2.43 -5.98
CA ILE A 92 -3.41 2.15 -4.55
C ILE A 92 -2.90 0.73 -4.36
N ILE A 93 -1.74 0.61 -3.71
CA ILE A 93 -1.11 -0.65 -3.33
C ILE A 93 -1.28 -0.83 -1.83
N GLY A 94 -2.08 -1.83 -1.43
CA GLY A 94 -2.20 -2.24 -0.03
C GLY A 94 -1.05 -3.16 0.36
N ILE A 95 -0.42 -2.93 1.52
CA ILE A 95 0.57 -3.84 2.10
C ILE A 95 0.09 -4.28 3.48
N ALA A 96 -0.25 -5.57 3.59
CA ALA A 96 -0.79 -6.18 4.80
C ALA A 96 0.22 -7.10 5.48
N GLY A 97 -0.13 -7.58 6.67
CA GLY A 97 0.68 -8.56 7.42
C GLY A 97 0.77 -8.24 8.91
N SER A 98 1.24 -9.22 9.69
CA SER A 98 1.32 -9.11 11.15
C SER A 98 2.29 -8.02 11.62
N VAL A 99 2.17 -7.59 12.88
CA VAL A 99 3.14 -6.70 13.53
C VAL A 99 4.54 -7.31 13.44
N ALA A 100 5.55 -6.48 13.19
CA ALA A 100 6.96 -6.86 13.08
C ALA A 100 7.35 -7.79 11.90
N VAL A 101 6.45 -8.07 10.95
CA VAL A 101 6.78 -8.88 9.74
C VAL A 101 7.59 -8.13 8.67
N GLY A 102 7.92 -6.85 8.88
CA GLY A 102 8.73 -6.04 7.95
C GLY A 102 7.95 -5.19 6.95
N LYS A 103 6.62 -5.02 7.11
CA LYS A 103 5.76 -4.24 6.19
C LYS A 103 6.30 -2.85 5.87
N SER A 104 6.69 -2.09 6.88
CA SER A 104 7.13 -0.70 6.67
C SER A 104 8.45 -0.65 5.89
N THR A 105 9.34 -1.63 6.06
CA THR A 105 10.55 -1.74 5.25
C THR A 105 10.21 -2.10 3.81
N THR A 106 9.36 -3.12 3.60
CA THR A 106 8.83 -3.50 2.29
C THR A 106 8.23 -2.29 1.56
N ALA A 107 7.37 -1.53 2.25
CA ALA A 107 6.70 -0.35 1.71
C ALA A 107 7.69 0.76 1.31
N ARG A 108 8.70 1.03 2.15
CA ARG A 108 9.75 2.02 1.86
C ARG A 108 10.62 1.62 0.68
N ILE A 109 11.00 0.34 0.58
CA ILE A 109 11.79 -0.17 -0.55
C ILE A 109 10.99 -0.10 -1.85
N ILE A 110 9.72 -0.56 -1.84
CA ILE A 110 8.85 -0.48 -3.02
C ILE A 110 8.65 0.97 -3.45
N LYS A 111 8.42 1.89 -2.51
CA LYS A 111 8.31 3.33 -2.79
C LYS A 111 9.51 3.84 -3.58
N GLU A 112 10.72 3.58 -3.09
CA GLU A 112 11.95 4.06 -3.71
C GLU A 112 12.20 3.42 -5.09
N LEU A 113 11.93 2.13 -5.24
CA LEU A 113 12.07 1.45 -6.53
C LEU A 113 11.07 1.97 -7.57
N MET A 114 9.81 2.16 -7.18
CA MET A 114 8.75 2.64 -8.08
C MET A 114 8.94 4.11 -8.48
N ALA A 115 9.42 4.96 -7.57
CA ALA A 115 9.70 6.36 -7.86
C ALA A 115 10.81 6.56 -8.92
N ARG A 116 11.69 5.56 -9.07
CA ARG A 116 12.82 5.55 -10.03
C ARG A 116 12.47 4.91 -11.38
N TRP A 117 11.21 4.55 -11.61
CA TRP A 117 10.80 4.01 -12.91
C TRP A 117 10.95 5.09 -14.01
N PRO A 118 11.13 4.74 -15.30
CA PRO A 118 11.34 5.72 -16.35
C PRO A 118 10.24 6.79 -16.48
N SER A 119 9.00 6.46 -16.12
CA SER A 119 7.88 7.41 -16.05
C SER A 119 7.98 8.40 -14.88
N SER A 120 8.90 8.17 -13.94
CA SER A 120 9.13 8.95 -12.72
C SER A 120 7.83 9.29 -11.98
N PRO A 121 7.01 8.28 -11.61
CA PRO A 121 5.71 8.51 -11.01
C PRO A 121 5.85 9.16 -9.63
N LYS A 122 4.89 10.01 -9.26
CA LYS A 122 4.77 10.49 -7.88
C LYS A 122 4.26 9.35 -7.00
N VAL A 123 5.10 8.88 -6.08
CA VAL A 123 4.76 7.79 -5.14
C VAL A 123 4.71 8.30 -3.70
N ASP A 124 3.52 8.25 -3.11
CA ASP A 124 3.31 8.57 -1.69
C ASP A 124 3.14 7.28 -0.88
N LEU A 125 3.58 7.33 0.38
CA LEU A 125 3.43 6.25 1.36
C LEU A 125 2.65 6.77 2.56
N VAL A 126 1.62 6.04 2.97
CA VAL A 126 0.83 6.31 4.18
C VAL A 126 0.70 5.02 4.98
N THR A 127 0.85 5.13 6.29
CA THR A 127 0.64 4.04 7.25
C THR A 127 -0.72 4.18 7.94
N THR A 128 -1.37 3.06 8.23
CA THR A 128 -2.61 3.05 9.02
C THR A 128 -2.41 3.54 10.44
N ASP A 129 -1.18 3.53 10.98
CA ASP A 129 -0.92 3.89 12.39
C ASP A 129 -1.31 5.34 12.69
N GLY A 130 -1.28 6.22 11.69
CA GLY A 130 -1.79 7.59 11.81
C GLY A 130 -3.29 7.65 12.10
N PHE A 131 -4.04 6.62 11.74
CA PHE A 131 -5.49 6.51 11.95
C PHE A 131 -5.85 5.78 13.25
N LEU A 132 -4.88 5.48 14.12
CA LEU A 132 -5.17 5.04 15.48
C LEU A 132 -5.91 6.15 16.25
N LEU A 133 -6.79 5.75 17.16
CA LEU A 133 -7.33 6.69 18.14
C LEU A 133 -6.19 7.21 19.04
N PRO A 134 -6.20 8.50 19.42
CA PRO A 134 -5.21 9.02 20.36
C PRO A 134 -5.17 8.22 21.66
N ASN A 135 -4.00 8.10 22.30
CA ASN A 135 -3.87 7.35 23.55
C ASN A 135 -4.82 7.87 24.64
N ALA A 136 -5.13 9.16 24.67
CA ALA A 136 -6.12 9.72 25.60
C ALA A 136 -7.50 9.08 25.43
N GLU A 137 -7.92 8.87 24.18
CA GLU A 137 -9.19 8.24 23.84
C GLU A 137 -9.16 6.73 24.13
N LEU A 138 -8.08 6.05 23.75
CA LEU A 138 -7.89 4.63 24.07
C LEU A 138 -7.91 4.37 25.57
N ARG A 139 -7.28 5.24 26.40
CA ARG A 139 -7.36 5.15 27.87
C ARG A 139 -8.77 5.37 28.38
N ARG A 140 -9.49 6.38 27.85
CA ARG A 140 -10.88 6.68 28.23
C ARG A 140 -11.81 5.48 27.98
N GLN A 141 -11.54 4.71 26.93
CA GLN A 141 -12.32 3.51 26.57
C GLN A 141 -11.78 2.21 27.18
N ASN A 142 -10.70 2.24 27.98
CA ASN A 142 -10.00 1.04 28.49
C ASN A 142 -9.55 0.08 27.36
N MET A 143 -8.98 0.63 26.28
CA MET A 143 -8.57 -0.10 25.08
C MET A 143 -7.07 0.03 24.75
N MET A 144 -6.25 0.45 25.72
CA MET A 144 -4.81 0.60 25.50
C MET A 144 -4.11 -0.72 25.19
N ASP A 145 -4.56 -1.81 25.79
CA ASP A 145 -4.11 -3.20 25.56
C ASP A 145 -4.56 -3.75 24.20
N ARG A 146 -5.60 -3.14 23.60
CA ARG A 146 -6.14 -3.45 22.27
C ARG A 146 -5.62 -2.51 21.19
N LYS A 147 -4.58 -1.71 21.46
CA LYS A 147 -3.97 -0.84 20.45
C LYS A 147 -3.38 -1.68 19.32
N GLY A 148 -3.81 -1.40 18.08
CA GLY A 148 -3.51 -2.18 16.88
C GLY A 148 -4.64 -3.14 16.46
N PHE A 149 -5.62 -3.42 17.32
CA PHE A 149 -6.80 -4.16 16.90
C PHE A 149 -7.77 -3.23 16.14
N PRO A 150 -8.65 -3.75 15.26
CA PRO A 150 -9.52 -2.93 14.40
C PRO A 150 -10.35 -1.86 15.12
N GLU A 151 -10.79 -2.10 16.35
CA GLU A 151 -11.52 -1.12 17.18
C GLU A 151 -10.67 0.05 17.69
N SER A 152 -9.34 -0.06 17.68
CA SER A 152 -8.44 1.01 18.09
C SER A 152 -8.17 2.05 17.00
N TYR A 153 -8.76 1.88 15.81
CA TYR A 153 -8.62 2.77 14.66
C TYR A 153 -9.88 3.61 14.43
N ASP A 154 -9.71 4.87 14.04
CA ASP A 154 -10.76 5.67 13.42
C ASP A 154 -10.95 5.23 11.96
N VAL A 155 -11.72 4.16 11.79
CA VAL A 155 -12.02 3.62 10.46
C VAL A 155 -12.88 4.58 9.62
N GLY A 156 -13.66 5.47 10.26
CA GLY A 156 -14.38 6.51 9.54
C GLY A 156 -13.42 7.49 8.86
N ALA A 157 -12.38 7.94 9.57
CA ALA A 157 -11.33 8.79 9.01
C ALA A 157 -10.53 8.08 7.92
N LEU A 158 -10.20 6.80 8.12
CA LEU A 158 -9.47 5.99 7.13
C LEU A 158 -10.27 5.83 5.82
N LEU A 159 -11.56 5.46 5.90
CA LEU A 159 -12.41 5.31 4.72
C LEU A 159 -12.62 6.65 3.99
N ARG A 160 -12.78 7.74 4.74
CA ARG A 160 -12.85 9.10 4.15
C ARG A 160 -11.56 9.46 3.40
N PHE A 161 -10.40 9.18 3.99
CA PHE A 161 -9.11 9.40 3.34
C PHE A 161 -9.01 8.64 2.01
N LEU A 162 -9.27 7.33 2.00
CA LEU A 162 -9.20 6.52 0.77
C LEU A 162 -10.24 6.95 -0.27
N SER A 163 -11.44 7.33 0.16
CA SER A 163 -12.49 7.85 -0.70
C SER A 163 -12.09 9.19 -1.34
N ASP A 164 -11.52 10.13 -0.58
CA ASP A 164 -11.01 11.40 -1.11
C ASP A 164 -9.90 11.17 -2.15
N ILE A 165 -8.99 10.23 -1.88
CA ILE A 165 -7.93 9.82 -2.82
C ILE A 165 -8.53 9.23 -4.10
N LYS A 166 -9.43 8.25 -3.99
CA LYS A 166 -10.12 7.64 -5.14
C LYS A 166 -11.11 8.57 -5.84
N SER A 167 -11.41 9.74 -5.27
CA SER A 167 -12.18 10.80 -5.93
C SER A 167 -11.29 11.82 -6.65
N GLY A 168 -9.96 11.65 -6.62
CA GLY A 168 -9.01 12.57 -7.25
C GLY A 168 -8.88 13.92 -6.53
N ARG A 169 -9.27 13.99 -5.25
CA ARG A 169 -9.18 15.22 -4.45
C ARG A 169 -7.72 15.65 -4.26
N SER A 170 -7.46 16.95 -4.36
CA SER A 170 -6.15 17.54 -4.06
C SER A 170 -5.94 17.77 -2.56
N ASN A 171 -4.68 17.75 -2.11
CA ASN A 171 -4.28 18.10 -0.74
C ASN A 171 -5.02 17.32 0.38
N VAL A 172 -5.17 16.01 0.20
CA VAL A 172 -5.82 15.14 1.19
C VAL A 172 -4.89 14.97 2.40
N GLN A 173 -5.43 15.10 3.61
CA GLN A 173 -4.65 15.01 4.85
C GLN A 173 -4.66 13.59 5.41
N ALA A 174 -3.46 13.03 5.60
CA ALA A 174 -3.26 11.79 6.36
C ALA A 174 -2.67 12.13 7.74
N PRO A 175 -3.28 11.71 8.86
CA PRO A 175 -2.71 11.99 10.18
C PRO A 175 -1.38 11.25 10.37
N LEU A 176 -0.51 11.80 11.21
CA LEU A 176 0.82 11.23 11.47
C LEU A 176 0.86 10.48 12.80
N TYR A 177 1.62 9.38 12.81
CA TYR A 177 1.96 8.62 14.02
C TYR A 177 3.43 8.77 14.34
N SER A 178 3.77 8.81 15.63
CA SER A 178 5.15 8.86 16.11
C SER A 178 5.46 7.60 16.90
N HIS A 179 6.39 6.79 16.40
CA HIS A 179 6.91 5.62 17.13
C HIS A 179 7.79 6.03 18.33
N LEU A 180 8.26 7.29 18.39
CA LEU A 180 9.01 7.81 19.53
C LEU A 180 8.11 8.10 20.74
N THR A 181 6.97 8.74 20.49
CA THR A 181 5.98 9.07 21.53
C THR A 181 4.91 8.00 21.68
N TYR A 182 4.91 7.01 20.78
CA TYR A 182 3.94 5.93 20.71
C TYR A 182 2.49 6.43 20.68
N ASP A 183 2.22 7.48 19.88
CA ASP A 183 0.91 8.12 19.77
C ASP A 183 0.74 8.83 18.42
N VAL A 184 -0.50 9.14 18.06
CA VAL A 184 -0.80 10.05 16.96
C VAL A 184 -0.36 11.47 17.29
N LEU A 185 0.13 12.19 16.29
CA LEU A 185 0.59 13.56 16.42
C LEU A 185 -0.58 14.52 16.18
N GLU A 186 -1.12 15.07 17.27
CA GLU A 186 -2.25 15.99 17.21
C GLU A 186 -1.99 17.19 16.29
N GLY A 187 -2.92 17.45 15.38
CA GLY A 187 -2.83 18.56 14.41
C GLY A 187 -1.73 18.42 13.36
N ARG A 188 -1.04 17.28 13.28
CA ARG A 188 0.04 17.04 12.32
C ARG A 188 -0.39 16.04 11.27
N PHE A 189 -0.27 16.45 10.01
CA PHE A 189 -0.71 15.68 8.86
C PHE A 189 0.39 15.65 7.79
N GLN A 190 0.44 14.55 7.06
CA GLN A 190 1.05 14.48 5.74
C GLN A 190 0.03 14.91 4.70
N ILE A 191 0.44 15.77 3.76
CA ILE A 191 -0.38 16.15 2.61
C ILE A 191 -0.11 15.16 1.47
N VAL A 192 -1.16 14.47 1.05
CA VAL A 192 -1.17 13.59 -0.12
C VAL A 192 -1.92 14.31 -1.23
N ASP A 193 -1.20 14.75 -2.26
CA ASP A 193 -1.77 15.52 -3.37
C ASP A 193 -1.69 14.74 -4.68
N ARG A 194 -2.76 14.01 -5.00
CA ARG A 194 -2.94 13.28 -6.26
C ARG A 194 -1.67 12.55 -6.74
N PRO A 195 -1.12 11.61 -5.95
CA PRO A 195 0.02 10.81 -6.40
C PRO A 195 -0.38 9.91 -7.57
N ASP A 196 0.59 9.49 -8.39
CA ASP A 196 0.34 8.45 -9.38
C ASP A 196 0.10 7.09 -8.70
N ILE A 197 0.84 6.85 -7.62
CA ILE A 197 0.78 5.63 -6.81
C ILE A 197 0.70 6.01 -5.32
N LEU A 198 -0.25 5.42 -4.62
CA LEU A 198 -0.31 5.47 -3.16
C LEU A 198 0.00 4.08 -2.60
N ILE A 199 1.07 3.97 -1.83
CA ILE A 199 1.33 2.78 -1.02
C ILE A 199 0.66 2.99 0.34
N PHE A 200 -0.21 2.07 0.71
CA PHE A 200 -0.99 2.12 1.94
C PHE A 200 -0.69 0.88 2.78
N GLU A 201 0.03 1.06 3.90
CA GLU A 201 0.57 -0.05 4.70
C GLU A 201 -0.12 -0.15 6.06
N GLY A 202 -0.46 -1.36 6.50
CA GLY A 202 -1.03 -1.56 7.83
C GLY A 202 -1.49 -2.98 8.15
N ILE A 203 -1.73 -3.24 9.42
CA ILE A 203 -2.17 -4.56 9.93
C ILE A 203 -3.63 -4.90 9.58
N ASN A 204 -4.48 -3.89 9.38
CA ASN A 204 -5.93 -4.07 9.19
C ASN A 204 -6.41 -3.76 7.77
N VAL A 205 -5.50 -3.64 6.80
CA VAL A 205 -5.85 -3.18 5.45
C VAL A 205 -6.67 -4.20 4.64
N LEU A 206 -6.67 -5.48 5.04
CA LEU A 206 -7.46 -6.56 4.41
C LEU A 206 -8.55 -7.14 5.31
N GLN A 207 -8.81 -6.56 6.48
CA GLN A 207 -9.83 -7.09 7.39
C GLN A 207 -11.23 -6.77 6.90
N THR A 208 -12.03 -7.82 6.69
CA THR A 208 -13.48 -7.70 6.46
C THR A 208 -14.17 -7.42 7.80
N ARG A 209 -15.04 -6.41 7.83
CA ARG A 209 -15.95 -6.18 8.96
C ARG A 209 -17.24 -6.98 8.78
N ASP A 210 -17.87 -7.34 9.89
CA ASP A 210 -19.24 -7.81 9.86
C ASP A 210 -20.14 -6.68 9.33
N LEU A 211 -21.01 -7.01 8.37
CA LEU A 211 -21.99 -6.07 7.83
C LEU A 211 -22.89 -5.59 8.99
N PRO A 212 -23.19 -4.28 9.08
CA PRO A 212 -24.16 -3.80 10.05
C PRO A 212 -25.50 -4.53 9.85
N GLY A 213 -26.17 -4.90 10.95
CA GLY A 213 -27.41 -5.68 10.90
C GLY A 213 -28.59 -4.98 10.19
N ASP A 214 -28.43 -3.71 9.83
CA ASP A 214 -29.38 -2.92 9.05
C ASP A 214 -29.22 -3.07 7.52
N GLY A 215 -28.23 -3.85 7.07
CA GLY A 215 -27.99 -4.11 5.64
C GLY A 215 -27.27 -2.96 4.90
N THR A 216 -26.80 -1.93 5.60
CA THR A 216 -26.03 -0.85 5.00
C THR A 216 -24.66 -1.38 4.56
N ALA A 217 -24.40 -1.39 3.26
CA ALA A 217 -23.09 -1.77 2.72
C ALA A 217 -22.05 -0.71 3.14
N VAL A 218 -21.16 -1.07 4.06
CA VAL A 218 -20.01 -0.25 4.44
C VAL A 218 -18.82 -0.72 3.58
N PRO A 219 -18.18 0.17 2.79
CA PRO A 219 -17.01 -0.19 1.99
C PRO A 219 -15.90 -0.77 2.86
N PHE A 220 -15.23 -1.80 2.36
CA PHE A 220 -14.03 -2.34 2.98
C PHE A 220 -12.80 -1.57 2.49
N VAL A 221 -11.75 -1.56 3.31
CA VAL A 221 -10.48 -0.91 2.95
C VAL A 221 -9.89 -1.52 1.66
N SER A 222 -10.03 -2.84 1.49
CA SER A 222 -9.62 -3.56 0.29
C SER A 222 -10.34 -3.12 -0.99
N ASP A 223 -11.55 -2.58 -0.90
CA ASP A 223 -12.31 -2.14 -2.08
C ASP A 223 -11.66 -0.94 -2.78
N PHE A 224 -10.76 -0.24 -2.09
CA PHE A 224 -9.99 0.88 -2.63
C PHE A 224 -8.66 0.46 -3.27
N PHE A 225 -8.21 -0.79 -3.10
CA PHE A 225 -6.90 -1.24 -3.56
C PHE A 225 -6.97 -1.80 -4.97
N ASP A 226 -6.02 -1.38 -5.81
CA ASP A 226 -5.84 -1.94 -7.15
C ASP A 226 -4.88 -3.16 -7.11
N PHE A 227 -4.01 -3.22 -6.11
CA PHE A 227 -3.13 -4.35 -5.84
C PHE A 227 -2.92 -4.53 -4.33
N SER A 228 -2.84 -5.76 -3.85
CA SER A 228 -2.57 -6.07 -2.43
C SER A 228 -1.40 -7.04 -2.30
N ILE A 229 -0.52 -6.78 -1.33
CA ILE A 229 0.63 -7.61 -0.95
C ILE A 229 0.41 -8.11 0.47
#